data_AF-A0A8S4QHA2-F1
#
_entry.id   AF-A0A8S4QHA2-F1
#
_cell.length_a   1.000
_cell.length_b   1.000
_cell.length_c   1.000
_cell.angle_alpha   90.00
_cell.angle_beta   90.00
_cell.angle_gamma   90.00
#
_symmetry.space_group_name_H-M   'P 1'
#
loop_
_entity.id
_entity.type
_entity.pdbx_description
1 polymer ?
#
loop_
_entity_poly.entity_id
_entity_poly.type
_entity_poly.pdbx_seq_one_letter_code
_entity_poly.pdbx_strand_id
1 'polypeptide(L)'
;MVENFQNRKIKILRTDNGCEYCSNDFRDFLKHEGVIHQKSNAYTPEQNELSERSNRTIVERARCLLFEAELDKKIWAEAANTAVYLKNRSTASGIEKTPYEMWFARKPTTNDFYIKC
;
A
#
# COMPACT_ATOMS: atom_id res chain seq x y z
N MET A 1 6.53 -7.31 -12.08
CA MET A 1 5.46 -6.32 -11.85
C MET A 1 4.24 -7.03 -11.28
N VAL A 2 3.42 -6.35 -10.46
CA VAL A 2 2.18 -6.92 -9.89
C VAL A 2 1.25 -7.50 -10.97
N GLU A 3 1.26 -6.90 -12.16
CA GLU A 3 0.46 -7.35 -13.29
C GLU A 3 0.80 -8.76 -13.75
N ASN A 4 2.09 -9.09 -13.84
CA ASN A 4 2.57 -10.42 -14.23
C ASN A 4 2.24 -11.46 -13.16
N PHE A 5 2.29 -11.05 -11.88
CA PHE A 5 2.01 -11.94 -10.77
C PHE A 5 0.52 -12.34 -10.73
N GLN A 6 -0.38 -11.39 -10.99
CA GLN A 6 -1.82 -11.63 -10.98
C GLN A 6 -2.41 -12.00 -12.36
N ASN A 7 -1.61 -11.96 -13.42
CA ASN A 7 -2.07 -11.97 -14.81
C ASN A 7 -3.21 -10.95 -15.05
N ARG A 8 -3.07 -9.77 -14.45
CA ARG A 8 -4.08 -8.69 -14.47
C ARG A 8 -3.40 -7.37 -14.79
N LYS A 9 -3.79 -6.77 -15.91
CA LYS A 9 -3.27 -5.47 -16.34
C LYS A 9 -3.93 -4.31 -15.57
N ILE A 10 -3.11 -3.43 -15.00
CA ILE A 10 -3.50 -2.13 -14.46
C ILE A 10 -3.96 -1.28 -15.64
N LYS A 11 -5.20 -0.80 -15.57
CA LYS A 11 -5.78 0.02 -16.64
C LYS A 11 -5.59 1.51 -16.38
N ILE A 12 -5.66 1.91 -15.11
CA ILE A 12 -5.67 3.31 -14.69
C ILE A 12 -4.79 3.43 -13.47
N LEU A 13 -3.84 4.36 -13.51
CA LEU A 13 -3.06 4.80 -12.37
C LEU A 13 -3.49 6.23 -12.05
N ARG A 14 -3.94 6.48 -10.81
CA ARG A 14 -4.25 7.83 -10.34
C ARG A 14 -3.16 8.28 -9.37
N THR A 15 -2.56 9.44 -9.64
CA THR A 15 -1.59 10.08 -8.74
C THR A 15 -2.09 11.46 -8.33
N ASP A 16 -1.50 12.02 -7.28
CA ASP A 16 -1.66 13.44 -7.02
C ASP A 16 -1.00 14.27 -8.14
N ASN A 17 -1.21 15.59 -8.09
CA ASN A 17 -0.56 16.53 -9.00
C ASN A 17 0.86 16.89 -8.55
N GLY A 18 1.50 16.02 -7.75
CA GLY A 18 2.91 16.14 -7.41
C GLY A 18 3.78 16.06 -8.67
N CYS A 19 4.83 16.88 -8.73
CA CYS A 19 5.73 16.90 -9.88
C CYS A 19 6.55 15.59 -10.03
N GLU A 20 6.62 14.76 -8.98
CA GLU A 20 7.38 13.50 -8.96
C GLU A 20 6.90 12.50 -10.04
N TYR A 21 5.60 12.50 -10.36
CA TYR A 21 5.00 11.64 -11.37
C TYR A 21 4.71 12.38 -12.68
N CYS A 22 5.31 13.54 -12.89
CA CYS A 22 5.09 14.37 -14.08
C CYS A 22 6.25 14.33 -15.08
N SER A 23 7.27 13.48 -14.88
CA SER A 23 8.37 13.34 -15.82
C SER A 23 7.90 12.74 -17.15
N ASN A 24 8.54 13.15 -18.25
CA ASN A 24 8.25 12.61 -19.58
C ASN A 24 8.54 11.10 -19.63
N ASP A 25 9.65 10.67 -19.01
CA ASP A 25 10.04 9.26 -18.93
C ASP A 25 8.96 8.40 -18.27
N PHE A 26 8.36 8.90 -17.17
CA PHE A 26 7.29 8.18 -16.49
C PHE A 26 6.01 8.10 -17.33
N ARG A 27 5.67 9.20 -18.02
CA ARG A 27 4.53 9.22 -18.94
C ARG A 27 4.71 8.25 -20.10
N ASP A 28 5.91 8.20 -20.68
CA ASP A 28 6.22 7.33 -21.81
C ASP A 28 6.24 5.86 -21.39
N PHE A 29 6.73 5.57 -20.18
CA PHE A 29 6.60 4.25 -19.56
C PHE A 29 5.13 3.82 -19.40
N LEU A 30 4.28 4.67 -18.79
CA LEU A 30 2.86 4.33 -18.62
C LEU A 30 2.14 4.15 -19.97
N LYS A 31 2.49 4.95 -20.98
CA LYS A 31 1.96 4.82 -22.33
C LYS A 31 2.38 3.52 -23.00
N HIS A 32 3.65 3.12 -22.85
CA HIS A 32 4.16 1.82 -23.32
C HIS A 32 3.42 0.66 -22.67
N GLU A 33 3.22 0.73 -21.35
CA GLU A 33 2.44 -0.27 -20.60
C GLU A 33 0.93 -0.17 -20.89
N GLY A 34 0.45 0.86 -21.60
CA GLY A 34 -0.97 1.07 -21.90
C GLY A 34 -1.82 1.41 -20.67
N VAL A 35 -1.20 2.02 -19.65
CA VAL A 35 -1.84 2.48 -18.42
C VAL A 35 -2.28 3.94 -18.60
N ILE A 36 -3.54 4.24 -18.30
CA ILE A 36 -4.05 5.61 -18.31
C ILE A 36 -3.61 6.31 -17.03
N HIS A 37 -2.80 7.36 -17.15
CA HIS A 37 -2.43 8.21 -16.02
C HIS A 37 -3.50 9.28 -15.77
N GLN A 38 -4.13 9.25 -14.59
CA GLN A 38 -5.03 10.28 -14.11
C GLN A 38 -4.36 11.09 -13.02
N LYS A 39 -4.32 12.41 -13.16
CA LYS A 39 -3.86 13.29 -12.10
C LYS A 39 -5.08 13.81 -11.34
N SER A 40 -5.04 13.78 -10.01
CA SER A 40 -6.08 14.44 -9.23
C SER A 40 -6.03 15.95 -9.48
N ASN A 41 -7.19 16.60 -9.48
CA ASN A 41 -7.20 18.06 -9.58
C ASN A 41 -6.50 18.67 -8.35
N ALA A 42 -5.90 19.84 -8.54
CA ALA A 42 -5.52 20.67 -7.41
C ALA A 42 -6.79 20.96 -6.58
N TYR A 43 -6.68 20.87 -5.26
CA TYR A 43 -7.78 21.08 -4.31
C TYR A 43 -8.88 20.00 -4.27
N THR A 44 -8.64 18.78 -4.81
CA THR A 44 -9.49 17.59 -4.54
C THR A 44 -8.72 16.51 -3.78
N PRO A 45 -8.30 16.76 -2.52
CA PRO A 45 -7.52 15.81 -1.72
C PRO A 45 -8.25 14.47 -1.56
N GLU A 46 -9.58 14.51 -1.37
CA GLU A 46 -10.58 13.69 -2.06
C GLU A 46 -10.11 12.37 -2.68
N GLN A 47 -9.51 12.56 -3.85
CA GLN A 47 -9.19 11.51 -4.81
C GLN A 47 -7.90 10.75 -4.47
N ASN A 48 -7.06 11.32 -3.61
CA ASN A 48 -5.83 10.71 -3.10
C ASN A 48 -5.95 10.30 -1.62
N GLU A 49 -7.09 10.57 -0.98
CA GLU A 49 -7.28 10.26 0.44
C GLU A 49 -7.07 8.80 0.80
N LEU A 50 -7.31 7.88 -0.14
CA LEU A 50 -7.14 6.45 0.13
C LEU A 50 -5.67 6.06 0.26
N SER A 51 -4.80 6.57 -0.62
CA SER A 51 -3.36 6.33 -0.57
C SER A 51 -2.75 7.04 0.64
N GLU A 52 -3.15 8.28 0.91
CA GLU A 52 -2.70 9.07 2.06
C GLU A 52 -3.09 8.42 3.39
N ARG A 53 -4.36 8.01 3.54
CA ARG A 53 -4.82 7.27 4.73
C ARG A 53 -4.05 5.97 4.91
N SER A 54 -3.86 5.22 3.83
CA SER A 54 -3.10 3.97 3.88
C SER A 54 -1.66 4.19 4.34
N ASN A 55 -0.97 5.21 3.80
CA ASN A 55 0.39 5.54 4.15
C ASN A 55 0.49 5.98 5.62
N ARG A 56 -0.43 6.84 6.07
CA ARG A 56 -0.52 7.26 7.47
C ARG A 56 -0.70 6.07 8.41
N THR A 57 -1.62 5.15 8.11
CA THR A 57 -1.81 3.93 8.92
C THR A 57 -0.57 3.05 8.96
N ILE A 58 0.18 2.92 7.86
CA ILE A 58 1.43 2.15 7.85
C ILE A 58 2.47 2.79 8.76
N VAL A 59 2.65 4.10 8.69
CA VAL A 59 3.61 4.84 9.51
C VAL A 59 3.23 4.78 10.99
N GLU A 60 1.96 4.94 11.33
CA GLU A 60 1.47 4.83 12.70
C GLU A 60 1.71 3.43 13.27
N ARG A 61 1.36 2.38 12.52
CA ARG A 61 1.63 0.99 12.94
C ARG A 61 3.12 0.71 13.10
N ALA A 62 3.95 1.19 12.18
CA ALA A 62 5.40 1.04 12.28
C ALA A 62 5.95 1.69 13.56
N ARG A 63 5.45 2.88 13.92
CA ARG A 63 5.83 3.56 15.17
C ARG A 63 5.38 2.77 16.40
N CYS A 64 4.17 2.24 16.42
CA CYS A 64 3.67 1.38 17.50
C CYS A 64 4.54 0.13 17.66
N LEU A 65 4.90 -0.54 16.55
CA LEU A 65 5.76 -1.73 16.57
C LEU A 65 7.15 -1.43 17.15
N LEU A 66 7.77 -0.31 16.74
CA LEU A 66 9.06 0.12 17.28
C LEU A 66 8.99 0.44 18.78
N PHE A 67 7.91 1.11 19.20
CA PHE A 67 7.70 1.47 20.60
C PHE A 67 7.49 0.24 21.48
N GLU A 68 6.61 -0.67 21.07
CA GLU A 68 6.30 -1.90 21.81
C GLU A 68 7.50 -2.84 21.92
N ALA A 69 8.31 -2.93 20.87
CA ALA A 69 9.51 -3.78 20.85
C ALA A 69 10.75 -3.09 21.47
N GLU A 70 10.64 -1.84 21.91
CA GLU A 70 11.76 -1.02 22.42
C GLU A 70 12.95 -0.92 21.45
N LEU A 71 12.66 -0.84 20.14
CA LEU A 71 13.69 -0.86 19.09
C LEU A 71 14.05 0.56 18.59
N ASP A 72 15.31 0.72 18.18
CA ASP A 72 15.82 1.98 17.61
C ASP A 72 15.09 2.33 16.30
N LYS A 73 14.85 3.62 16.06
CA LYS A 73 14.25 4.15 14.82
C LYS A 73 15.06 3.80 13.57
N LYS A 74 16.32 3.38 13.70
CA LYS A 74 17.14 2.89 12.59
C LYS A 74 16.50 1.74 11.83
N ILE A 75 15.71 0.89 12.50
CA ILE A 75 15.04 -0.26 11.88
C ILE A 75 13.60 0.06 11.42
N TRP A 76 13.32 1.33 11.12
CA TRP A 76 11.98 1.77 10.69
C TRP A 76 11.50 1.06 9.41
N ALA A 77 12.43 0.67 8.52
CA ALA A 77 12.10 -0.02 7.28
C ALA A 77 11.53 -1.43 7.56
N GLU A 78 12.13 -2.15 8.49
CA GLU A 78 11.68 -3.46 8.98
C GLU A 78 10.34 -3.35 9.70
N ALA A 79 10.17 -2.32 10.54
CA ALA A 79 8.90 -2.04 11.20
C ALA A 79 7.78 -1.69 10.20
N ALA A 80 8.08 -0.90 9.17
CA ALA A 80 7.14 -0.58 8.09
C ALA A 80 6.76 -1.83 7.27
N ASN A 81 7.76 -2.66 6.92
CA ASN A 81 7.51 -3.94 6.24
C ASN A 81 6.61 -4.86 7.08
N THR A 82 6.85 -4.91 8.39
CA THR A 82 6.03 -5.69 9.33
C THR A 82 4.61 -5.13 9.43
N ALA A 83 4.46 -3.80 9.53
CA ALA A 83 3.16 -3.14 9.52
C ALA A 83 2.35 -3.46 8.25
N VAL A 84 3.00 -3.46 7.07
CA VAL A 84 2.38 -3.85 5.79
C VAL A 84 2.04 -5.34 5.76
N TYR A 85 2.94 -6.20 6.26
CA TYR A 85 2.72 -7.64 6.35
C TYR A 85 1.46 -7.97 7.15
N LEU A 86 1.32 -7.36 8.33
CA LEU A 86 0.17 -7.50 9.21
C LEU A 86 -1.08 -6.90 8.56
N LYS A 87 -1.00 -5.67 8.04
CA LYS A 87 -2.14 -4.99 7.38
C LYS A 87 -2.74 -5.82 6.25
N ASN A 88 -1.91 -6.49 5.45
CA ASN A 88 -2.40 -7.28 4.33
C ASN A 88 -3.01 -8.63 4.76
N ARG A 89 -2.71 -9.11 5.96
CA ARG A 89 -3.15 -10.44 6.46
C ARG A 89 -4.14 -10.36 7.63
N SER A 90 -4.51 -9.15 8.05
CA SER A 90 -5.57 -8.90 9.04
C SER A 90 -6.80 -8.34 8.35
N THR A 91 -7.98 -8.61 8.92
CA THR A 91 -9.24 -8.01 8.47
C THR A 91 -9.32 -6.55 8.93
N ALA A 92 -9.99 -5.71 8.15
CA ALA A 92 -10.39 -4.39 8.60
C ALA A 92 -11.80 -4.46 9.22
N SER A 93 -12.13 -3.50 10.08
CA SER A 93 -13.47 -3.42 10.67
C SER A 93 -14.55 -3.41 9.58
N GLY A 94 -15.54 -4.30 9.69
CA GLY A 94 -16.61 -4.47 8.70
C GLY A 94 -16.23 -5.21 7.41
N ILE A 95 -15.02 -5.79 7.30
CA ILE A 95 -14.60 -6.59 6.14
C ILE A 95 -14.27 -8.01 6.59
N GLU A 96 -14.95 -9.01 6.02
CA GLU A 96 -14.75 -10.42 6.37
C GLU A 96 -13.46 -11.03 5.81
N LYS A 97 -12.97 -10.50 4.68
CA LYS A 97 -11.78 -11.01 3.97
C LYS A 97 -10.58 -10.09 4.17
N THR A 98 -9.42 -10.69 4.36
CA THR A 98 -8.14 -10.00 4.38
C THR A 98 -7.74 -9.55 2.97
N PRO A 99 -6.96 -8.47 2.81
CA PRO A 99 -6.39 -8.10 1.51
C PRO A 99 -5.62 -9.25 0.84
N TYR A 100 -4.95 -10.09 1.64
CA TYR A 100 -4.25 -11.29 1.18
C TYR A 100 -5.23 -12.31 0.58
N GLU A 101 -6.36 -12.59 1.22
CA GLU A 101 -7.40 -13.46 0.66
C GLU A 101 -7.99 -12.89 -0.62
N MET A 102 -8.23 -11.58 -0.67
CA MET A 102 -8.74 -10.93 -1.86
C MET A 102 -7.73 -10.99 -3.03
N TRP A 103 -6.44 -10.94 -2.71
CA TRP A 103 -5.35 -10.96 -3.69
C TRP A 103 -5.02 -12.37 -4.19
N PHE A 104 -4.87 -13.34 -3.29
CA PHE A 104 -4.40 -14.69 -3.62
C PHE A 104 -5.52 -15.75 -3.66
N ALA A 105 -6.77 -15.36 -3.39
CA ALA A 105 -7.92 -16.27 -3.27
C ALA A 105 -7.71 -17.42 -2.25
N ARG A 106 -6.82 -17.23 -1.28
CA ARG A 106 -6.50 -18.21 -0.21
C ARG A 106 -6.27 -17.51 1.12
N LYS A 107 -6.57 -18.19 2.23
CA LYS A 107 -6.34 -17.66 3.58
C LYS A 107 -4.84 -17.48 3.86
N PRO A 108 -4.43 -16.41 4.57
CA PRO A 108 -3.05 -16.31 5.04
C PRO A 108 -2.79 -17.37 6.12
N THR A 109 -1.60 -17.93 6.14
CA THR A 109 -1.13 -18.73 7.29
C THR A 109 -0.92 -17.78 8.46
N THR A 110 -1.52 -18.09 9.61
CA THR A 110 -1.53 -17.20 10.78
C THR A 110 -0.53 -17.59 11.86
N ASN A 111 0.38 -18.53 11.60
CA ASN A 111 1.30 -19.04 12.62
C ASN A 111 2.26 -17.97 13.17
N ASP A 112 2.47 -16.87 12.44
CA ASP A 112 3.42 -15.81 12.82
C ASP A 112 2.75 -14.63 13.56
N PHE A 113 1.43 -14.64 13.78
CA PHE A 113 0.73 -13.56 14.50
C PHE A 113 0.88 -13.74 16.02
N TYR A 114 2.07 -13.43 16.53
CA TYR A 114 2.31 -13.35 17.98
C TYR A 114 2.12 -11.93 18.55
N ILE A 115 1.76 -10.97 17.69
CA ILE A 115 1.60 -9.56 18.06
C ILE A 115 0.15 -9.35 18.47
N LYS A 116 -0.10 -9.36 19.79
CA LYS A 116 -1.29 -8.75 20.37
C LYS A 116 -1.10 -7.23 20.32
N CYS A 117 -1.81 -6.57 19.41
CA CYS A 117 -2.14 -5.16 19.61
C CYS A 117 -3.27 -5.04 20.64
#